data_AF-A0A0L0F3Y3-F1
#
_entry.id   AF-A0A0L0F3Y3-F1
#
_cell.length_a   1.000
_cell.length_b   1.000
_cell.length_c   1.000
_cell.angle_alpha   90.00
_cell.angle_beta   90.00
_cell.angle_gamma   90.00
#
_symmetry.space_group_name_H-M   'P 1'
#
loop_
_entity.id
_entity.type
_entity.pdbx_description
1 polymer ?
#
loop_
_entity_poly.entity_id
_entity_poly.type
_entity_poly.pdbx_seq_one_letter_code
_entity_poly.pdbx_strand_id
1 'polypeptide(L)'
;MSQQLPSSQLSNIPWRKSDVWYPTNDIYVDVVEEVDCTLARNGNPIGIEIRGRVQCNSQLSGVPDLIMSFNHPRMLTDVSLHPCVRIRKWQQVGHTVGQARGCLDVHVLKI
;
A
#
# COMPACT_ATOMS: atom_id res chain seq x y z
N MET A 1 -2.00 16.73 -39.58
CA MET A 1 -1.64 17.08 -38.19
C MET A 1 -1.68 15.80 -37.37
N SER A 2 -0.55 15.35 -36.83
CA SER A 2 -0.48 14.13 -36.02
C SER A 2 -1.21 14.37 -34.71
N GLN A 3 -2.33 13.66 -34.48
CA GLN A 3 -3.01 13.65 -33.19
C GLN A 3 -2.20 12.76 -32.24
N GLN A 4 -1.18 13.35 -31.63
CA GLN A 4 -0.41 12.67 -30.60
C GLN A 4 -1.24 12.75 -29.31
N LEU A 5 -1.94 11.66 -29.00
CA LEU A 5 -2.67 11.52 -27.74
C LEU A 5 -1.70 11.77 -26.57
N PRO A 6 -2.11 12.48 -25.51
CA PRO A 6 -1.26 12.68 -24.35
C PRO A 6 -0.82 11.32 -23.80
N SER A 7 0.48 11.15 -23.55
CA SER A 7 1.11 9.87 -23.17
C SER A 7 0.44 9.18 -21.96
N SER A 8 -0.25 9.95 -21.12
CA SER A 8 -1.07 9.47 -20.01
C SER A 8 -2.26 8.59 -20.42
N GLN A 9 -2.71 8.61 -21.68
CA GLN A 9 -3.80 7.74 -22.18
C GLN A 9 -3.32 6.41 -22.79
N LEU A 10 -2.01 6.16 -22.89
CA LEU A 10 -1.45 4.91 -23.42
C LEU A 10 -1.05 3.91 -22.31
N SER A 11 -1.12 4.35 -21.05
CA SER A 11 -0.74 3.57 -19.88
C SER A 11 -1.94 2.81 -19.32
N ASN A 12 -1.84 1.48 -19.21
CA ASN A 12 -2.82 0.64 -18.49
C ASN A 12 -2.77 0.83 -16.95
N ILE A 13 -2.03 1.83 -16.46
CA ILE A 13 -1.76 2.08 -15.05
C ILE A 13 -2.26 3.49 -14.71
N PRO A 14 -3.51 3.63 -14.25
CA PRO A 14 -4.13 4.95 -14.07
C PRO A 14 -3.53 5.75 -12.90
N TRP A 15 -2.88 5.08 -11.94
CA TRP A 15 -2.31 5.72 -10.74
C TRP A 15 -0.85 6.19 -10.93
N ARG A 16 -0.18 5.89 -12.05
CA ARG A 16 1.23 6.26 -12.28
C ARG A 16 1.47 6.71 -13.71
N LYS A 17 2.12 7.87 -13.87
CA LYS A 17 2.57 8.36 -15.18
C LYS A 17 3.69 7.48 -15.73
N SER A 18 3.74 7.31 -17.05
CA SER A 18 4.94 6.78 -17.72
C SER A 18 6.08 7.79 -17.61
N ASP A 19 7.32 7.31 -17.73
CA ASP A 19 8.51 8.15 -17.92
C ASP A 19 8.85 9.10 -16.75
N VAL A 20 8.41 8.79 -15.54
CA VAL A 20 8.84 9.48 -14.31
C VAL A 20 10.34 9.26 -14.11
N TRP A 21 11.10 10.30 -13.79
CA TRP A 21 12.54 10.19 -13.53
C TRP A 21 12.92 10.97 -12.27
N TYR A 22 13.76 10.37 -11.44
CA TYR A 22 14.37 10.98 -10.27
C TYR A 22 15.89 10.79 -10.33
N PRO A 23 16.69 11.76 -9.83
CA PRO A 23 18.15 11.64 -9.75
C PRO A 23 18.60 10.46 -8.88
N THR A 24 17.86 10.20 -7.81
CA THR A 24 18.05 9.07 -6.88
C THR A 24 16.74 8.33 -6.76
N ASN A 25 16.81 7.00 -6.66
CA ASN A 25 15.63 6.15 -6.55
C ASN A 25 15.42 5.72 -5.10
N ASP A 26 14.60 6.46 -4.38
CA ASP A 26 14.32 6.22 -2.96
C ASP A 26 12.83 5.89 -2.74
N ILE A 27 12.57 5.08 -1.71
CA ILE A 27 11.22 4.81 -1.21
C ILE A 27 11.23 4.80 0.31
N TYR A 28 10.29 5.54 0.88
CA TYR A 28 10.03 5.59 2.32
C TYR A 28 8.69 4.93 2.58
N VAL A 29 8.65 4.08 3.61
CA VAL A 29 7.45 3.34 4.00
C VAL A 29 7.25 3.52 5.49
N ASP A 30 6.12 4.10 5.85
CA ASP A 30 5.72 4.32 7.23
C ASP A 30 4.59 3.35 7.58
N VAL A 31 4.79 2.55 8.61
CA VAL A 31 3.73 1.71 9.20
C VAL A 31 3.19 2.46 10.41
N VAL A 32 1.97 2.96 10.31
CA VAL A 32 1.33 3.73 11.36
C VAL A 32 0.23 2.91 11.99
N GLU A 33 0.35 2.70 13.30
CA GLU A 33 -0.61 1.94 14.10
C GLU A 33 -1.24 2.83 15.17
N GLU A 34 -2.54 2.65 15.38
CA GLU A 34 -3.33 3.30 16.41
C GLU A 34 -3.97 2.22 17.28
N VAL A 35 -3.85 2.35 18.60
CA VAL A 35 -4.35 1.36 19.56
C VAL A 35 -5.46 1.99 20.38
N ASP A 36 -6.67 1.53 20.16
CA ASP A 36 -7.85 1.89 20.94
C ASP A 36 -8.04 0.85 22.05
N CYS A 37 -7.88 1.25 23.31
CA CYS A 37 -7.99 0.33 24.45
C CYS A 37 -8.85 0.92 25.56
N THR A 38 -9.80 0.12 26.06
CA THR A 38 -10.60 0.45 27.25
C THR A 38 -10.15 -0.42 28.42
N LEU A 39 -9.75 0.21 29.53
CA LEU A 39 -9.28 -0.47 30.74
C LEU A 39 -10.34 -0.44 31.84
N ALA A 40 -10.46 -1.54 32.57
CA ALA A 40 -11.21 -1.60 33.82
C ALA A 40 -10.46 -0.86 34.94
N ARG A 41 -11.16 -0.55 36.05
CA ARG A 41 -10.56 0.14 37.21
C ARG A 41 -9.36 -0.60 37.81
N ASN A 42 -9.31 -1.93 37.67
CA ASN A 42 -8.20 -2.76 38.12
C ASN A 42 -7.03 -2.84 37.12
N GLY A 43 -7.11 -2.13 35.99
CA GLY A 43 -6.09 -2.12 34.93
C GLY A 43 -6.25 -3.21 33.87
N ASN A 44 -7.21 -4.14 34.01
CA ASN A 44 -7.43 -5.17 33.00
C ASN A 44 -8.08 -4.59 31.73
N PRO A 45 -7.65 -4.99 30.52
CA PRO A 45 -8.30 -4.57 29.30
C PRO A 45 -9.69 -5.17 29.17
N ILE A 46 -10.68 -4.32 28.90
CA ILE A 46 -12.06 -4.69 28.57
C ILE A 46 -12.18 -4.90 27.06
N GLY A 47 -11.46 -4.10 26.28
CA GLY A 47 -11.42 -4.20 24.82
C GLY A 47 -10.17 -3.52 24.27
N ILE A 48 -9.61 -4.11 23.21
CA ILE A 48 -8.45 -3.61 22.48
C ILE A 48 -8.78 -3.74 20.99
N GLU A 49 -8.60 -2.66 20.24
CA GLU A 49 -8.66 -2.63 18.79
C GLU A 49 -7.37 -1.98 18.28
N ILE A 50 -6.79 -2.52 17.21
CA ILE A 50 -5.60 -1.98 16.57
C ILE A 50 -5.98 -1.59 15.15
N ARG A 51 -5.65 -0.37 14.74
CA ARG A 51 -5.86 0.10 13.37
C ARG A 51 -4.52 0.47 12.77
N GLY A 52 -4.16 -0.22 11.69
CA GLY A 52 -2.94 0.04 10.94
C GLY A 52 -3.21 0.81 9.65
N ARG A 53 -2.19 1.51 9.13
CA ARG A 53 -2.08 1.93 7.72
C ARG A 53 -0.62 1.95 7.29
N VAL A 54 -0.38 1.74 5.98
CA VAL A 54 0.96 1.77 5.39
C VAL A 54 1.09 2.95 4.45
N GLN A 55 1.84 3.98 4.84
CA GLN A 55 2.05 5.14 3.97
C GLN A 55 3.33 4.94 3.17
N CYS A 56 3.27 5.22 1.87
CA CYS A 56 4.40 5.01 0.97
C CYS A 56 4.70 6.31 0.23
N ASN A 57 5.92 6.81 0.39
CA ASN A 57 6.45 7.92 -0.39
C ASN A 57 7.53 7.39 -1.35
N SER A 58 7.21 7.34 -2.64
CA SER A 58 8.06 6.70 -3.66
C SER A 58 8.61 7.73 -4.65
N GLN A 59 9.92 7.90 -4.64
CA GLN A 59 10.70 8.67 -5.60
C GLN A 59 11.46 7.73 -6.53
N LEU A 60 10.73 6.84 -7.20
CA LEU A 60 11.30 5.85 -8.11
C LEU A 60 11.08 6.27 -9.56
N SER A 61 12.05 5.99 -10.42
CA SER A 61 11.98 6.25 -11.86
C SER A 61 11.25 5.13 -12.62
N GLY A 62 10.72 5.43 -13.80
CA GLY A 62 10.01 4.50 -14.66
C GLY A 62 8.69 4.02 -14.05
N VAL A 63 8.36 2.74 -14.25
CA VAL A 63 7.16 2.06 -13.70
C VAL A 63 7.62 0.83 -12.92
N PRO A 64 8.18 1.01 -11.70
CA PRO A 64 8.73 -0.09 -10.93
C PRO A 64 7.62 -1.02 -10.43
N ASP A 65 7.92 -2.31 -10.36
CA ASP A 65 7.05 -3.33 -9.80
C ASP A 65 7.58 -3.73 -8.42
N LEU A 66 6.88 -3.34 -7.36
CA LEU A 66 7.31 -3.51 -5.98
C LEU A 66 6.56 -4.68 -5.33
N ILE A 67 7.21 -5.34 -4.37
CA ILE A 67 6.60 -6.39 -3.55
C ILE A 67 6.87 -6.07 -2.09
N MET A 68 5.80 -6.01 -1.30
CA MET A 68 5.87 -5.93 0.16
C MET A 68 5.23 -7.19 0.77
N SER A 69 5.89 -7.72 1.79
CA SER A 69 5.47 -8.91 2.53
C SER A 69 5.46 -8.65 4.02
N PHE A 70 4.43 -9.14 4.71
CA PHE A 70 4.34 -9.10 6.18
C PHE A 70 4.72 -10.47 6.76
N ASN A 71 5.38 -10.47 7.92
CA ASN A 71 5.77 -11.69 8.60
C ASN A 71 4.56 -12.47 9.16
N HIS A 72 3.53 -11.76 9.62
CA HIS A 72 2.33 -12.35 10.21
C HIS A 72 1.07 -11.87 9.49
N PRO A 73 0.90 -12.25 8.21
CA PRO A 73 -0.07 -11.60 7.36
C PRO A 73 -1.52 -12.04 7.69
N ARG A 74 -1.68 -13.12 8.47
CA ARG A 74 -2.98 -13.56 9.03
C ARG A 74 -3.55 -12.62 10.09
N MET A 75 -2.73 -11.74 10.67
CA MET A 75 -3.21 -10.74 11.63
C MET A 75 -3.95 -9.60 10.92
N LEU A 76 -3.76 -9.44 9.62
CA LEU A 76 -4.39 -8.37 8.84
C LEU A 76 -5.84 -8.76 8.52
N THR A 77 -6.79 -8.13 9.18
CA THR A 77 -8.23 -8.34 8.95
C THR A 77 -8.86 -7.12 8.27
N ASP A 78 -9.98 -7.30 7.57
CA ASP A 78 -10.77 -6.19 6.99
C ASP A 78 -9.92 -5.23 6.12
N VAL A 79 -9.07 -5.80 5.26
CA VAL A 79 -8.04 -5.06 4.53
C VAL A 79 -8.60 -4.25 3.35
N SER A 80 -8.41 -2.93 3.38
CA SER A 80 -8.54 -2.02 2.24
C SER A 80 -7.21 -1.98 1.47
N LEU A 81 -7.26 -1.90 0.14
CA LEU A 81 -6.05 -1.88 -0.69
C LEU A 81 -6.13 -0.75 -1.71
N HIS A 82 -5.03 -0.04 -1.89
CA HIS A 82 -4.90 0.93 -2.99
C HIS A 82 -4.99 0.19 -4.35
N PRO A 83 -5.59 0.79 -5.40
CA PRO A 83 -5.73 0.17 -6.73
C PRO A 83 -4.41 -0.31 -7.36
N CYS A 84 -3.27 0.21 -6.89
CA CYS A 84 -1.96 -0.23 -7.35
C CYS A 84 -1.64 -1.69 -6.99
N VAL A 85 -2.32 -2.26 -5.98
CA VAL A 85 -2.09 -3.61 -5.49
C VAL A 85 -2.81 -4.65 -6.35
N ARG A 86 -2.07 -5.69 -6.77
CA ARG A 86 -2.65 -6.84 -7.50
C ARG A 86 -3.45 -7.76 -6.58
N ILE A 87 -4.74 -7.48 -6.40
CA ILE A 87 -5.67 -8.22 -5.53
C ILE A 87 -5.63 -9.74 -5.75
N ARG A 88 -5.55 -10.20 -7.01
CA ARG A 88 -5.47 -11.65 -7.31
C ARG A 88 -4.25 -12.32 -6.67
N LYS A 89 -3.10 -11.64 -6.67
CA LYS A 89 -1.88 -12.16 -6.03
C LYS A 89 -1.96 -12.09 -4.51
N TRP A 90 -2.55 -11.01 -3.99
CA TRP A 90 -2.80 -10.87 -2.55
C TRP A 90 -3.63 -12.03 -1.99
N GLN A 91 -4.71 -12.39 -2.69
CA GLN A 91 -5.62 -13.48 -2.28
C GLN A 91 -5.00 -14.88 -2.42
N GLN A 92 -4.19 -15.12 -3.46
CA GLN A 92 -3.60 -16.44 -3.71
C GLN A 92 -2.46 -16.80 -2.76
N VAL A 93 -1.63 -15.82 -2.37
CA VAL A 93 -0.42 -16.06 -1.56
C VAL A 93 -0.69 -15.81 -0.07
N GLY A 94 -1.95 -15.88 0.36
CA GLY A 94 -2.33 -15.81 1.78
C GLY A 94 -1.82 -14.56 2.49
N HIS A 95 -2.11 -13.38 1.94
CA HIS A 95 -1.78 -12.07 2.53
C HIS A 95 -0.27 -11.69 2.51
N THR A 96 0.54 -12.41 1.73
CA THR A 96 2.01 -12.24 1.75
C THR A 96 2.55 -11.32 0.64
N VAL A 97 1.75 -10.91 -0.35
CA VAL A 97 2.27 -10.24 -1.55
C VAL A 97 1.33 -9.13 -2.03
N GLY A 98 1.59 -7.91 -1.57
CA GLY A 98 1.10 -6.71 -2.23
C GLY A 98 2.05 -6.35 -3.36
N GLN A 99 1.78 -6.84 -4.57
CA GLN A 99 2.56 -6.41 -5.74
C GLN A 99 1.98 -5.10 -6.27
N ALA A 100 2.71 -3.99 -6.08
CA ALA A 100 2.28 -2.65 -6.41
C ALA A 100 3.18 -2.04 -7.49
N ARG A 101 2.57 -1.53 -8.58
CA ARG A 101 3.30 -0.70 -9.54
C ARG A 101 3.31 0.73 -9.00
N GLY A 102 4.46 1.20 -8.53
CA GLY A 102 4.56 2.29 -7.55
C GLY A 102 3.64 3.50 -7.78
N CYS A 103 2.79 3.84 -6.80
CA CYS A 103 2.35 5.20 -6.52
C CYS A 103 1.68 5.27 -5.14
N LEU A 104 1.66 6.50 -4.63
CA LEU A 104 1.37 7.06 -3.30
C LEU A 104 0.19 6.44 -2.53
N ASP A 105 0.34 6.39 -1.20
CA ASP A 105 -0.64 6.00 -0.18
C ASP A 105 -1.24 4.59 -0.29
N VAL A 106 -0.50 3.61 0.26
CA VAL A 106 -0.98 2.23 0.44
C VAL A 106 -1.90 2.16 1.68
N HIS A 107 -3.11 2.70 1.59
CA HIS A 107 -4.09 2.55 2.67
C HIS A 107 -4.43 1.07 2.92
N VAL A 108 -3.69 0.41 3.80
CA VAL A 108 -3.94 -0.93 4.35
C VAL A 108 -4.52 -0.73 5.75
N LEU A 109 -5.82 -0.44 5.85
CA LEU A 109 -6.62 -0.65 7.09
C LEU A 109 -7.17 -2.07 7.00
N LYS A 110 -7.20 -3.01 7.96
CA LYS A 110 -7.10 -3.04 9.43
C LYS A 110 -6.13 -4.16 9.88
N ILE A 111 -5.77 -4.19 11.17
CA ILE A 111 -5.13 -5.35 11.81
C ILE A 111 -6.12 -5.91 12.82
#